data_AF-A0A7S2M1T2-F1
#
_entry.id   AF-A0A7S2M1T2-F1
#
_cell.length_a   1.000
_cell.length_b   1.000
_cell.length_c   1.000
_cell.angle_alpha   90.00
_cell.angle_beta   90.00
_cell.angle_gamma   90.00
#
_symmetry.space_group_name_H-M   'P 1'
#
loop_
_entity.id
_entity.type
_entity.pdbx_description
1 polymer ?
#
loop_
_entity_poly.entity_id
_entity_poly.type
_entity_poly.pdbx_seq_one_letter_code
_entity_poly.pdbx_strand_id
1 'polypeptide(L)'
;QSLCLGRHGQCSRSSPLPAPLLAMGTGAGARTRDSIEVASDSAQPRSCLFPCLPGVPGVAARAATSVAAGSGCYAAGSSTNGSLTVLAECHQALLAEIAGYLADTPRDITALASQSSRTVASQLLFAMRQLWRAMYAGRWPAFADSLVYQGVEDWRALYKDTLMGRCECMLEVFDREKKLGFSMSAMPARVQYDARVQGYVARYLSASALPPETIPYSEGHRLRFCPTSARERLQPGRGGAAGGDCGQGLAGPGGAAVATPYPYQVLEGVEDLQVGQGVELQWRMQLGSPFGWWYGQLDELHRDPRGKLATATITFRHFPASSRLHR
;
A
#
# COMPACT_ATOMS: atom_id res chain seq x y z
N GLN A 1 -27.41 10.54 -8.78
CA GLN A 1 -26.03 10.48 -8.28
C GLN A 1 -25.14 10.22 -9.48
N SER A 2 -24.27 11.17 -9.85
CA SER A 2 -23.60 11.16 -11.15
C SER A 2 -22.24 10.46 -11.08
N LEU A 3 -22.12 9.30 -11.75
CA LEU A 3 -20.87 8.93 -12.41
C LEU A 3 -20.70 9.87 -13.61
N CYS A 4 -19.53 10.47 -13.77
CA CYS A 4 -19.27 11.39 -14.88
C CYS A 4 -18.13 10.87 -15.75
N LEU A 5 -18.42 10.79 -17.06
CA LEU A 5 -17.61 11.40 -18.11
C LEU A 5 -18.56 12.23 -18.99
N GLY A 6 -18.14 13.44 -19.38
CA GLY A 6 -19.00 14.43 -20.03
C GLY A 6 -18.58 14.78 -21.46
N ARG A 7 -19.45 15.53 -22.16
CA ARG A 7 -19.07 16.52 -23.18
C ARG A 7 -19.98 17.75 -23.09
N HIS A 8 -19.37 18.93 -23.24
CA HIS A 8 -19.94 20.28 -23.06
C HIS A 8 -21.02 20.68 -24.09
N GLY A 9 -22.01 21.45 -23.62
CA GLY A 9 -22.96 22.18 -24.48
C GLY A 9 -23.92 23.12 -23.75
N GLN A 10 -23.44 24.33 -23.43
CA GLN A 10 -24.14 25.60 -23.20
C GLN A 10 -24.96 25.89 -21.93
N CYS A 11 -24.94 27.19 -21.62
CA CYS A 11 -25.11 27.87 -20.35
C CYS A 11 -26.48 28.55 -20.28
N SER A 12 -27.13 28.60 -19.11
CA SER A 12 -28.13 29.63 -18.73
C SER A 12 -28.38 29.69 -17.22
N ARG A 13 -27.84 30.76 -16.61
CA ARG A 13 -28.25 31.61 -15.46
C ARG A 13 -29.15 31.10 -14.29
N SER A 14 -28.56 31.30 -13.09
CA SER A 14 -29.04 32.02 -11.88
C SER A 14 -30.18 31.49 -10.98
N SER A 15 -29.83 31.12 -9.73
CA SER A 15 -30.08 31.86 -8.46
C SER A 15 -30.18 30.92 -7.23
N PRO A 16 -29.92 31.40 -5.98
CA PRO A 16 -29.59 30.54 -4.84
C PRO A 16 -30.74 30.36 -3.84
N LEU A 17 -30.85 29.18 -3.20
CA LEU A 17 -31.65 28.94 -1.99
C LEU A 17 -31.04 27.82 -1.11
N PRO A 18 -31.40 27.74 0.19
CA PRO A 18 -30.47 27.44 1.29
C PRO A 18 -30.42 25.97 1.74
N ALA A 19 -29.45 25.69 2.61
CA ALA A 19 -29.16 24.39 3.22
C ALA A 19 -30.33 23.81 4.05
N PRO A 20 -30.54 22.48 4.06
CA PRO A 20 -31.44 21.87 5.03
C PRO A 20 -30.70 21.24 6.22
N LEU A 21 -31.20 21.57 7.41
CA LEU A 21 -31.06 20.81 8.64
C LEU A 21 -31.61 19.39 8.46
N LEU A 22 -30.83 18.38 8.86
CA LEU A 22 -31.30 16.99 8.97
C LEU A 22 -32.04 16.81 10.30
N ALA A 23 -33.37 16.81 10.24
CA ALA A 23 -34.23 16.26 11.28
C ALA A 23 -34.50 14.77 10.96
N MET A 24 -34.27 13.90 11.95
CA MET A 24 -34.59 12.47 11.89
C MET A 24 -36.11 12.29 12.09
N GLY A 25 -36.84 12.08 10.99
CA GLY A 25 -38.24 11.66 11.00
C GLY A 25 -38.37 10.18 10.66
N THR A 26 -38.97 9.39 11.54
CA THR A 26 -39.42 8.02 11.29
C THR A 26 -40.67 8.04 10.40
N GLY A 27 -40.49 7.73 9.11
CA GLY A 27 -41.59 7.61 8.15
C GLY A 27 -41.45 6.34 7.32
N ALA A 28 -42.46 5.47 7.42
CA ALA A 28 -42.63 4.31 6.55
C ALA A 28 -43.11 4.78 5.16
N GLY A 29 -42.41 4.40 4.09
CA GLY A 29 -42.86 4.68 2.73
C GLY A 29 -41.85 4.32 1.64
N ALA A 30 -42.33 3.56 0.66
CA ALA A 30 -41.84 3.36 -0.71
C ALA A 30 -40.38 2.90 -0.93
N ARG A 31 -40.23 1.67 -1.46
CA ARG A 31 -38.98 1.17 -2.06
C ARG A 31 -38.76 1.84 -3.42
N THR A 32 -38.01 2.93 -3.46
CA THR A 32 -37.33 3.38 -4.68
C THR A 32 -36.04 2.58 -4.84
N ARG A 33 -35.94 1.80 -5.93
CA ARG A 33 -34.68 1.20 -6.39
C ARG A 33 -33.89 2.30 -7.07
N ASP A 34 -32.78 2.72 -6.45
CA ASP A 34 -31.81 3.59 -7.09
C ASP A 34 -30.94 2.72 -8.03
N SER A 35 -31.30 2.67 -9.31
CA SER A 35 -30.47 2.06 -10.36
C SER A 35 -29.40 3.06 -10.80
N ILE A 36 -28.15 2.62 -10.92
CA ILE A 36 -27.01 3.45 -11.33
C ILE A 36 -26.49 2.92 -12.68
N GLU A 37 -26.43 3.78 -13.69
CA GLU A 37 -25.94 3.48 -15.04
C GLU A 37 -24.50 3.99 -15.22
N VAL A 38 -23.64 3.18 -15.84
CA VAL A 38 -22.21 3.50 -16.06
C VAL A 38 -21.82 3.19 -17.50
N ALA A 39 -21.27 4.16 -18.22
CA ALA A 39 -20.85 4.03 -19.63
C ALA A 39 -19.32 4.00 -19.83
N SER A 40 -18.88 3.09 -20.70
CA SER A 40 -17.50 2.90 -21.15
C SER A 40 -17.40 2.96 -22.68
N ASP A 41 -16.30 3.49 -23.20
CA ASP A 41 -15.99 3.56 -24.64
C ASP A 41 -14.54 3.10 -24.93
N SER A 42 -14.41 2.34 -26.02
CA SER A 42 -13.21 1.94 -26.76
C SER A 42 -12.46 0.65 -26.36
N ALA A 43 -12.01 -0.05 -27.41
CA ALA A 43 -11.37 -1.35 -27.43
C ALA A 43 -10.00 -1.26 -28.14
N GLN A 44 -8.96 -1.93 -27.63
CA GLN A 44 -7.77 -2.35 -28.38
C GLN A 44 -6.99 -3.51 -27.67
N PRO A 45 -6.10 -4.25 -28.37
CA PRO A 45 -5.82 -5.66 -28.09
C PRO A 45 -4.53 -5.98 -27.31
N ARG A 46 -4.49 -7.23 -26.80
CA ARG A 46 -3.48 -7.84 -25.91
C ARG A 46 -2.22 -8.37 -26.61
N SER A 47 -1.07 -8.28 -25.90
CA SER A 47 0.21 -9.01 -26.05
C SER A 47 1.13 -8.55 -24.89
N CYS A 48 1.98 -9.28 -24.17
CA CYS A 48 2.62 -10.60 -24.30
C CYS A 48 3.06 -11.09 -22.90
N LEU A 49 3.24 -12.41 -22.75
CA LEU A 49 3.68 -13.12 -21.55
C LEU A 49 5.22 -13.05 -21.35
N PHE A 50 5.69 -12.82 -20.12
CA PHE A 50 7.03 -13.23 -19.65
C PHE A 50 6.93 -13.80 -18.22
N PRO A 51 7.65 -14.89 -17.89
CA PRO A 51 7.53 -15.56 -16.61
C PRO A 51 8.44 -14.93 -15.53
N CYS A 52 7.88 -14.69 -14.36
CA CYS A 52 8.64 -14.38 -13.14
C CYS A 52 9.20 -15.66 -12.52
N LEU A 53 10.46 -15.61 -12.06
CA LEU A 53 11.08 -16.65 -11.24
C LEU A 53 10.39 -16.76 -9.86
N PRO A 54 10.31 -17.95 -9.24
CA PRO A 54 9.57 -18.17 -8.01
C PRO A 54 10.28 -17.53 -6.80
N GLY A 55 9.50 -16.83 -5.99
CA GLY A 55 9.93 -16.27 -4.71
C GLY A 55 10.19 -17.37 -3.67
N VAL A 56 11.27 -17.18 -2.90
CA VAL A 56 11.61 -18.01 -1.74
C VAL A 56 10.62 -17.70 -0.60
N PRO A 57 9.97 -18.70 0.02
CA PRO A 57 9.04 -18.46 1.11
C PRO A 57 9.80 -17.97 2.37
N GLY A 58 9.22 -16.96 3.02
CA GLY A 58 9.73 -16.38 4.25
C GLY A 58 9.71 -17.40 5.40
N VAL A 59 10.86 -17.55 6.06
CA VAL A 59 11.02 -18.39 7.23
C VAL A 59 10.53 -17.63 8.47
N ALA A 60 9.42 -18.08 9.03
CA ALA A 60 9.00 -17.76 10.38
C ALA A 60 8.70 -19.07 11.14
N ALA A 61 9.64 -19.50 11.99
CA ALA A 61 9.38 -20.16 13.27
C ALA A 61 10.70 -20.39 14.02
N ARG A 62 10.85 -19.74 15.18
CA ARG A 62 11.93 -20.01 16.14
C ARG A 62 11.71 -21.38 16.79
N ALA A 63 12.66 -22.30 16.58
CA ALA A 63 12.91 -23.41 17.49
C ALA A 63 14.37 -23.29 17.98
N ALA A 64 14.53 -22.99 19.27
CA ALA A 64 15.84 -22.97 19.92
C ALA A 64 16.24 -24.42 20.23
N THR A 65 17.07 -25.02 19.37
CA THR A 65 17.68 -26.32 19.68
C THR A 65 18.90 -26.07 20.55
N SER A 66 18.81 -26.40 21.84
CA SER A 66 19.97 -26.37 22.73
C SER A 66 20.92 -27.50 22.34
N VAL A 67 22.11 -27.16 21.84
CA VAL A 67 23.19 -28.14 21.67
C VAL A 67 23.82 -28.35 23.04
N ALA A 68 23.57 -29.52 23.62
CA ALA A 68 24.16 -29.94 24.87
C ALA A 68 25.69 -30.06 24.74
N ALA A 69 26.40 -29.51 25.73
CA ALA A 69 27.84 -29.55 25.84
C ALA A 69 28.32 -30.99 26.11
N GLY A 70 28.86 -31.64 25.07
CA GLY A 70 29.65 -32.86 25.21
C GLY A 70 31.09 -32.51 25.57
N SER A 71 31.45 -32.71 26.84
CA SER A 71 32.83 -32.59 27.34
C SER A 71 33.64 -33.82 26.91
N GLY A 72 34.35 -33.71 25.79
CA GLY A 72 35.28 -34.72 25.28
C GLY A 72 36.65 -34.12 25.01
N CYS A 73 37.66 -34.56 25.75
CA CYS A 73 39.05 -34.17 25.60
C CYS A 73 39.61 -34.78 24.30
N TYR A 74 39.77 -33.97 23.25
CA TYR A 74 40.50 -34.36 22.04
C TYR A 74 41.77 -33.53 21.89
N ALA A 75 42.84 -34.24 21.51
CA ALA A 75 44.18 -33.74 21.28
C ALA A 75 44.24 -32.66 20.19
N ALA A 76 45.28 -31.82 20.25
CA ALA A 76 45.58 -30.69 19.38
C ALA A 76 45.77 -31.08 17.90
N GLY A 77 44.68 -31.38 17.19
CA GLY A 77 44.60 -31.29 15.74
C GLY A 77 44.40 -29.83 15.36
N SER A 78 45.08 -29.34 14.32
CA SER A 78 44.92 -27.98 13.80
C SER A 78 43.43 -27.71 13.60
N SER A 79 42.84 -26.95 14.51
CA SER A 79 41.44 -26.57 14.45
C SER A 79 41.27 -25.84 13.14
N THR A 80 40.63 -26.50 12.18
CA THR A 80 40.12 -25.88 10.96
C THR A 80 38.97 -24.99 11.42
N ASN A 81 39.32 -23.88 12.06
CA ASN A 81 38.42 -22.78 12.33
C ASN A 81 37.82 -22.43 10.98
N GLY A 82 36.57 -22.84 10.76
CA GLY A 82 35.82 -22.56 9.55
C GLY A 82 35.81 -21.04 9.38
N SER A 83 36.71 -20.55 8.53
CA SER A 83 36.90 -19.12 8.37
C SER A 83 35.72 -18.59 7.58
N LEU A 84 34.98 -17.62 8.14
CA LEU A 84 33.93 -16.88 7.43
C LEU A 84 34.42 -16.32 6.09
N THR A 85 35.74 -16.10 5.94
CA THR A 85 36.37 -15.72 4.68
C THR A 85 36.17 -16.78 3.59
N VAL A 86 36.27 -18.08 3.91
CA VAL A 86 36.04 -19.17 2.93
C VAL A 86 34.58 -19.19 2.49
N LEU A 87 33.64 -18.96 3.42
CA LEU A 87 32.22 -18.83 3.07
C LEU A 87 31.96 -17.59 2.21
N ALA A 88 32.62 -16.47 2.51
CA ALA A 88 32.50 -15.25 1.74
C ALA A 88 33.02 -15.39 0.30
N GLU A 89 34.09 -16.17 0.11
CA GLU A 89 34.70 -16.41 -1.20
C GLU A 89 33.96 -17.48 -2.01
N CYS A 90 33.50 -18.55 -1.37
CA CYS A 90 32.95 -19.72 -2.06
C CYS A 90 31.42 -19.82 -2.03
N HIS A 91 30.76 -19.21 -1.04
CA HIS A 91 29.33 -19.44 -0.75
C HIS A 91 28.60 -18.16 -0.32
N GLN A 92 28.61 -17.14 -1.17
CA GLN A 92 27.97 -15.84 -0.92
C GLN A 92 26.49 -15.93 -0.51
N ALA A 93 25.72 -16.85 -1.11
CA ALA A 93 24.32 -17.05 -0.77
C ALA A 93 24.13 -17.51 0.69
N LEU A 94 24.94 -18.47 1.14
CA LEU A 94 24.91 -18.95 2.52
C LEU A 94 25.36 -17.85 3.51
N LEU A 95 26.37 -17.06 3.14
CA LEU A 95 26.79 -15.91 3.94
C LEU A 95 25.64 -14.89 4.09
N ALA A 96 24.87 -14.64 3.03
CA ALA A 96 23.71 -13.75 3.08
C ALA A 96 22.58 -14.30 3.98
N GLU A 97 22.34 -15.61 3.96
CA GLU A 97 21.38 -16.26 4.87
C GLU A 97 21.82 -16.17 6.34
N ILE A 98 23.10 -16.46 6.63
CA ILE A 98 23.67 -16.30 7.98
C ILE A 98 23.54 -14.85 8.43
N ALA A 99 23.91 -13.89 7.57
CA ALA A 99 23.76 -12.48 7.89
C ALA A 99 22.29 -12.10 8.12
N GLY A 100 21.35 -12.65 7.34
CA GLY A 100 19.91 -12.45 7.52
C GLY A 100 19.40 -12.99 8.86
N TYR A 101 19.93 -14.11 9.31
CA TYR A 101 19.62 -14.68 10.62
C TYR A 101 20.17 -13.84 11.78
N LEU A 102 21.35 -13.22 11.60
CA LEU A 102 21.99 -12.39 12.63
C LEU A 102 21.46 -10.95 12.67
N ALA A 103 20.91 -10.46 11.57
CA ALA A 103 20.55 -9.07 11.35
C ALA A 103 19.11 -8.72 11.77
N ASP A 104 18.80 -8.87 13.07
CA ASP A 104 17.48 -8.48 13.60
C ASP A 104 17.34 -6.94 13.71
N THR A 105 18.44 -6.25 13.96
CA THR A 105 18.46 -4.79 14.11
C THR A 105 19.49 -4.12 13.20
N PRO A 106 19.31 -2.81 12.90
CA PRO A 106 20.34 -2.00 12.25
C PRO A 106 21.72 -2.10 12.90
N ARG A 107 21.76 -2.25 14.23
CA ARG A 107 22.99 -2.37 15.00
C ARG A 107 23.73 -3.66 14.63
N ASP A 108 23.02 -4.77 14.49
CA ASP A 108 23.61 -6.08 14.21
C ASP A 108 24.28 -6.10 12.83
N ILE A 109 23.64 -5.50 11.82
CA ILE A 109 24.25 -5.34 10.50
C ILE A 109 25.52 -4.50 10.57
N THR A 110 25.47 -3.37 11.27
CA THR A 110 26.66 -2.50 11.39
C THR A 110 27.78 -3.16 12.17
N ALA A 111 27.47 -3.95 13.20
CA ALA A 111 28.43 -4.72 13.97
C ALA A 111 29.06 -5.82 13.11
N LEU A 112 28.24 -6.59 12.39
CA LEU A 112 28.71 -7.63 11.48
C LEU A 112 29.66 -7.07 10.41
N ALA A 113 29.31 -5.94 9.80
CA ALA A 113 30.14 -5.29 8.79
C ALA A 113 31.44 -4.68 9.36
N SER A 114 31.42 -4.17 10.59
CA SER A 114 32.58 -3.49 11.20
C SER A 114 33.55 -4.43 11.91
N GLN A 115 33.06 -5.58 12.40
CA GLN A 115 33.85 -6.56 13.16
C GLN A 115 34.37 -7.71 12.29
N SER A 116 33.89 -7.84 11.04
CA SER A 116 34.36 -8.86 10.10
C SER A 116 35.63 -8.43 9.36
N SER A 117 36.30 -9.39 8.72
CA SER A 117 37.46 -9.10 7.86
C SER A 117 37.03 -8.24 6.66
N ARG A 118 37.97 -7.48 6.08
CA ARG A 118 37.69 -6.65 4.88
C ARG A 118 37.11 -7.46 3.73
N THR A 119 37.57 -8.69 3.54
CA THR A 119 37.04 -9.62 2.52
C THR A 119 35.58 -9.93 2.79
N VAL A 120 35.24 -10.37 4.01
CA VAL A 120 33.85 -10.68 4.40
C VAL A 120 32.97 -9.44 4.28
N ALA A 121 33.42 -8.29 4.77
CA ALA A 121 32.70 -7.02 4.67
C ALA A 121 32.44 -6.63 3.20
N SER A 122 33.42 -6.80 2.31
CA SER A 122 33.26 -6.51 0.88
C SER A 122 32.23 -7.42 0.20
N GLN A 123 32.20 -8.70 0.56
CA GLN A 123 31.23 -9.67 0.03
C GLN A 123 29.83 -9.42 0.62
N LEU A 124 29.75 -9.00 1.88
CA LEU A 124 28.50 -8.62 2.52
C LEU A 124 27.85 -7.39 1.88
N LEU A 125 28.60 -6.47 1.26
CA LEU A 125 28.03 -5.25 0.66
C LEU A 125 26.86 -5.55 -0.30
N PHE A 126 26.97 -6.62 -1.10
CA PHE A 126 25.90 -7.04 -2.00
C PHE A 126 24.67 -7.53 -1.24
N ALA A 127 24.88 -8.36 -0.21
CA ALA A 127 23.83 -8.86 0.66
C ALA A 127 23.20 -7.74 1.52
N MET A 128 23.98 -6.72 1.91
CA MET A 128 23.54 -5.64 2.79
C MET A 128 22.34 -4.90 2.21
N ARG A 129 22.29 -4.67 0.90
CA ARG A 129 21.13 -4.04 0.26
C ARG A 129 19.85 -4.84 0.51
N GLN A 130 19.91 -6.16 0.37
CA GLN A 130 18.75 -7.03 0.62
C GLN A 130 18.42 -7.14 2.11
N LEU A 131 19.42 -7.17 2.98
CA LEU A 131 19.22 -7.18 4.43
C LEU A 131 18.52 -5.89 4.92
N TRP A 132 18.97 -4.71 4.47
CA TRP A 132 18.32 -3.45 4.76
C TRP A 132 16.89 -3.39 4.23
N ARG A 133 16.66 -3.88 3.00
CA ARG A 133 15.33 -3.98 2.42
C ARG A 133 14.42 -4.89 3.25
N ALA A 134 14.90 -6.08 3.63
CA ALA A 134 14.14 -7.06 4.42
C ALA A 134 13.80 -6.51 5.81
N MET A 135 14.76 -5.90 6.51
CA MET A 135 14.49 -5.24 7.79
C MET A 135 13.49 -4.09 7.65
N TYR A 136 13.62 -3.27 6.61
CA TYR A 136 12.68 -2.18 6.35
C TYR A 136 11.27 -2.71 6.08
N ALA A 137 11.14 -3.73 5.23
CA ALA A 137 9.88 -4.38 4.91
C ALA A 137 9.24 -5.07 6.11
N GLY A 138 10.04 -5.70 6.99
CA GLY A 138 9.54 -6.30 8.22
C GLY A 138 9.00 -5.27 9.21
N ARG A 139 9.56 -4.05 9.23
CA ARG A 139 9.14 -2.99 10.14
C ARG A 139 8.00 -2.12 9.59
N TRP A 140 8.04 -1.78 8.31
CA TRP A 140 7.03 -0.93 7.67
C TRP A 140 6.57 -1.52 6.33
N PRO A 141 5.78 -2.62 6.34
CA PRO A 141 5.42 -3.35 5.13
C PRO A 141 4.76 -2.47 4.05
N ALA A 142 3.78 -1.64 4.43
CA ALA A 142 3.06 -0.78 3.48
C ALA A 142 3.97 0.29 2.84
N PHE A 143 4.92 0.83 3.60
CA PHE A 143 5.92 1.77 3.08
C PHE A 143 6.85 1.04 2.10
N ALA A 144 7.33 -0.15 2.47
CA ALA A 144 8.22 -0.94 1.63
C ALA A 144 7.57 -1.27 0.27
N ASP A 145 6.31 -1.69 0.27
CA ASP A 145 5.54 -1.94 -0.96
C ASP A 145 5.51 -0.72 -1.88
N SER A 146 5.21 0.46 -1.31
CA SER A 146 5.16 1.71 -2.07
C SER A 146 6.53 2.10 -2.63
N LEU A 147 7.59 1.97 -1.82
CA LEU A 147 8.95 2.40 -2.18
C LEU A 147 9.63 1.43 -3.15
N VAL A 148 9.34 0.13 -3.05
CA VAL A 148 9.74 -0.87 -4.06
C VAL A 148 9.13 -0.51 -5.41
N TYR A 149 7.84 -0.18 -5.43
CA TYR A 149 7.14 0.21 -6.65
C TYR A 149 7.70 1.52 -7.25
N GLN A 150 8.17 2.44 -6.40
CA GLN A 150 8.86 3.65 -6.83
C GLN A 150 10.33 3.42 -7.27
N GLY A 151 10.84 2.19 -7.17
CA GLY A 151 12.21 1.85 -7.59
C GLY A 151 13.31 2.31 -6.62
N VAL A 152 13.00 2.48 -5.33
CA VAL A 152 13.99 2.90 -4.33
C VAL A 152 15.06 1.81 -4.11
N GLU A 153 16.31 2.24 -4.11
CA GLU A 153 17.47 1.33 -3.97
C GLU A 153 18.22 1.48 -2.65
N ASP A 154 18.32 2.69 -2.09
CA ASP A 154 19.05 2.96 -0.86
C ASP A 154 18.17 2.78 0.39
N TRP A 155 17.96 1.50 0.74
CA TRP A 155 17.17 1.11 1.91
C TRP A 155 17.79 1.55 3.23
N ARG A 156 19.10 1.78 3.30
CA ARG A 156 19.78 2.20 4.52
C ARG A 156 19.48 3.67 4.82
N ALA A 157 19.64 4.55 3.83
CA ALA A 157 19.28 5.95 3.98
C ALA A 157 17.79 6.09 4.29
N LEU A 158 16.95 5.34 3.57
CA LEU A 158 15.51 5.34 3.77
C LEU A 158 15.10 4.90 5.18
N TYR A 159 15.72 3.85 5.73
CA TYR A 159 15.46 3.42 7.11
C TYR A 159 15.70 4.55 8.11
N LYS A 160 16.80 5.30 7.94
CA LYS A 160 17.11 6.46 8.77
C LYS A 160 16.09 7.58 8.58
N ASP A 161 15.71 7.88 7.34
CA ASP A 161 14.74 8.93 7.03
C ASP A 161 13.35 8.64 7.58
N THR A 162 12.90 7.38 7.51
CA THR A 162 11.64 6.94 8.11
C THR A 162 11.67 7.04 9.63
N LEU A 163 12.77 6.65 10.30
CA LEU A 163 12.92 6.85 11.75
C LEU A 163 12.90 8.33 12.16
N MET A 164 13.44 9.21 11.32
CA MET A 164 13.44 10.65 11.55
C MET A 164 12.11 11.33 11.19
N GLY A 165 11.11 10.59 10.69
CA GLY A 165 9.85 11.14 10.22
C GLY A 165 9.95 11.98 8.94
N ARG A 166 11.02 11.79 8.16
CA ARG A 166 11.26 12.49 6.89
C ARG A 166 10.72 11.75 5.68
N CYS A 167 10.51 10.44 5.79
CA CYS A 167 9.86 9.65 4.75
C CYS A 167 8.34 9.81 4.82
N GLU A 168 7.74 10.21 3.70
CA GLU A 168 6.29 10.26 3.50
C GLU A 168 5.91 9.35 2.32
N CYS A 169 4.87 8.52 2.49
CA CYS A 169 4.34 7.67 1.43
C CYS A 169 2.86 7.98 1.19
N MET A 170 2.43 7.90 -0.06
CA MET A 170 1.01 7.87 -0.42
C MET A 170 0.49 6.45 -0.20
N LEU A 171 -0.37 6.27 0.80
CA LEU A 171 -0.94 4.99 1.19
C LEU A 171 -2.46 5.11 1.33
N GLU A 172 -3.15 3.97 1.29
CA GLU A 172 -4.53 3.79 1.67
C GLU A 172 -4.61 3.41 3.15
N VAL A 173 -5.52 4.06 3.88
CA VAL A 173 -5.79 3.83 5.29
C VAL A 173 -7.20 3.25 5.46
N PHE A 174 -7.28 2.07 6.06
CA PHE A 174 -8.54 1.43 6.42
C PHE A 174 -9.09 1.92 7.75
N ASP A 175 -10.41 1.76 7.93
CA ASP A 175 -11.12 1.99 9.20
C ASP A 175 -10.92 3.39 9.80
N ARG A 176 -10.83 4.40 8.92
CA ARG A 176 -10.79 5.81 9.32
C ARG A 176 -11.92 6.12 10.32
N GLU A 177 -11.62 6.88 11.36
CA GLU A 177 -12.56 7.29 12.42
C GLU A 177 -13.22 6.14 13.23
N LYS A 178 -12.88 4.87 12.96
CA LYS A 178 -13.47 3.67 13.60
C LYS A 178 -15.01 3.67 13.63
N LYS A 179 -15.64 4.37 12.69
CA LYS A 179 -17.09 4.45 12.52
C LYS A 179 -17.54 3.37 11.53
N LEU A 180 -18.69 2.74 11.79
CA LEU A 180 -19.23 1.66 10.93
C LEU A 180 -19.32 2.06 9.46
N GLY A 181 -19.74 3.28 9.15
CA GLY A 181 -19.87 3.76 7.75
C GLY A 181 -18.55 3.96 7.01
N PHE A 182 -17.41 3.92 7.71
CA PHE A 182 -16.06 3.98 7.15
C PHE A 182 -15.31 2.64 7.29
N SER A 183 -15.95 1.66 7.93
CA SER A 183 -15.39 0.31 8.01
C SER A 183 -15.23 -0.22 6.60
N MET A 184 -14.04 -0.74 6.29
CA MET A 184 -13.64 -1.19 4.95
C MET A 184 -13.48 -0.10 3.87
N SER A 185 -13.65 1.18 4.21
CA SER A 185 -13.25 2.26 3.30
C SER A 185 -11.73 2.40 3.34
N ALA A 186 -11.07 2.26 2.18
CA ALA A 186 -9.66 2.57 2.04
C ALA A 186 -9.52 4.03 1.57
N MET A 187 -9.06 4.90 2.45
CA MET A 187 -8.94 6.32 2.19
C MET A 187 -7.49 6.69 1.87
N PRO A 188 -7.22 7.40 0.76
CA PRO A 188 -5.87 7.81 0.44
C PRO A 188 -5.36 8.88 1.42
N ALA A 189 -4.15 8.69 1.91
CA ALA A 189 -3.48 9.58 2.84
C ALA A 189 -1.98 9.68 2.54
N ARG A 190 -1.41 10.83 2.89
CA ARG A 190 0.03 10.99 3.08
C ARG A 190 0.39 10.48 4.46
N VAL A 191 1.22 9.45 4.53
CA VAL A 191 1.54 8.78 5.79
C VAL A 191 3.03 8.92 6.08
N GLN A 192 3.33 9.36 7.30
CA GLN A 192 4.69 9.42 7.86
C GLN A 192 4.78 8.54 9.09
N TYR A 193 5.94 7.98 9.39
CA TYR A 193 6.19 7.32 10.67
C TYR A 193 6.76 8.33 11.67
N ASP A 194 6.22 8.36 12.88
CA ASP A 194 6.74 9.17 13.98
C ASP A 194 7.21 8.27 15.12
N ALA A 195 8.53 8.22 15.30
CA ALA A 195 9.17 7.41 16.33
C ALA A 195 8.87 7.87 17.76
N ARG A 196 8.44 9.13 17.98
CA ARG A 196 8.12 9.65 19.33
C ARG A 196 6.84 9.03 19.86
N VAL A 197 5.84 8.91 19.00
CA VAL A 197 4.54 8.30 19.33
C VAL A 197 4.49 6.80 18.97
N GLN A 198 5.57 6.26 18.40
CA GLN A 198 5.64 4.88 17.90
C GLN A 198 4.41 4.55 17.03
N GLY A 199 4.16 5.37 16.02
CA GLY A 199 2.97 5.28 15.20
C GLY A 199 3.11 5.96 13.86
N TYR A 200 2.05 5.90 13.07
CA TYR A 200 1.93 6.52 11.78
C TYR A 200 1.07 7.77 11.88
N VAL A 201 1.47 8.86 11.24
CA VAL A 201 0.70 10.09 11.13
C VAL A 201 0.11 10.13 9.72
N ALA A 202 -1.19 9.92 9.61
CA ALA A 202 -1.93 9.92 8.36
C ALA A 202 -2.61 11.27 8.12
N ARG A 203 -2.28 11.91 7.00
CA ARG A 203 -2.91 13.14 6.50
C ARG A 203 -3.76 12.80 5.29
N TYR A 204 -5.07 12.74 5.50
CA TYR A 204 -6.02 12.36 4.46
C TYR A 204 -6.04 13.36 3.32
N LEU A 205 -6.00 12.87 2.08
CA LEU A 205 -6.44 13.66 0.95
C LEU A 205 -7.96 13.82 1.11
N SER A 206 -8.48 15.04 1.17
CA SER A 206 -9.92 15.29 1.39
C SER A 206 -10.27 16.66 0.88
N ALA A 207 -11.51 16.84 0.40
CA ALA A 207 -12.04 18.16 0.04
C ALA A 207 -12.16 19.09 1.26
N SER A 208 -12.39 18.51 2.43
CA SER A 208 -12.42 19.21 3.71
C SER A 208 -11.09 19.05 4.44
N ALA A 209 -10.66 20.10 5.13
CA ALA A 209 -9.51 20.02 6.04
C ALA A 209 -9.84 19.06 7.19
N LEU A 210 -9.05 18.00 7.30
CA LEU A 210 -9.17 17.01 8.36
C LEU A 210 -7.91 17.06 9.23
N PRO A 211 -8.04 16.91 10.55
CA PRO A 211 -6.87 16.77 11.41
C PRO A 211 -6.11 15.49 11.05
N PRO A 212 -4.77 15.47 11.19
CA PRO A 212 -4.00 14.25 11.05
C PRO A 212 -4.46 13.16 12.04
N GLU A 213 -4.56 11.92 11.59
CA GLU A 213 -4.84 10.76 12.43
C GLU A 213 -3.52 10.10 12.86
N THR A 214 -3.38 9.77 14.14
CA THR A 214 -2.28 8.94 14.64
C THR A 214 -2.73 7.49 14.73
N ILE A 215 -2.12 6.63 13.93
CA ILE A 215 -2.37 5.19 13.88
C ILE A 215 -1.25 4.50 14.66
N PRO A 216 -1.55 3.79 15.77
CA PRO A 216 -0.52 3.07 16.53
C PRO A 216 0.27 2.09 15.65
N TYR A 217 1.54 1.86 15.95
CA TYR A 217 2.36 0.91 15.18
C TYR A 217 1.74 -0.50 15.11
N SER A 218 1.09 -0.95 16.19
CA SER A 218 0.35 -2.22 16.24
C SER A 218 -0.84 -2.29 15.27
N GLU A 219 -1.37 -1.15 14.85
CA GLU A 219 -2.44 -1.02 13.86
C GLU A 219 -1.88 -0.82 12.43
N GLY A 220 -0.59 -1.10 12.19
CA GLY A 220 0.03 -0.96 10.86
C GLY A 220 -0.64 -1.77 9.75
N HIS A 221 -1.41 -2.81 10.09
CA HIS A 221 -2.24 -3.57 9.15
C HIS A 221 -3.34 -2.74 8.48
N ARG A 222 -3.69 -1.57 9.03
CA ARG A 222 -4.63 -0.61 8.43
C ARG A 222 -4.02 0.15 7.26
N LEU A 223 -2.72 0.02 7.01
CA LEU A 223 -2.04 0.70 5.92
C LEU A 223 -1.82 -0.26 4.76
N ARG A 224 -2.10 0.20 3.55
CA ARG A 224 -1.81 -0.49 2.29
C ARG A 224 -1.29 0.52 1.28
N PHE A 225 -0.39 0.13 0.38
CA PHE A 225 0.00 1.02 -0.72
C PHE A 225 -1.14 1.19 -1.72
N CYS A 226 -1.37 0.17 -2.54
CA CYS A 226 -2.56 0.01 -3.38
C CYS A 226 -2.69 -1.48 -3.77
N PRO A 227 -3.86 -1.93 -4.23
CA PRO A 227 -4.07 -3.30 -4.71
C PRO A 227 -3.11 -3.67 -5.85
N THR A 228 -2.58 -4.89 -5.86
CA THR A 228 -1.66 -5.35 -6.91
C THR A 228 -2.26 -5.25 -8.32
N SER A 229 -3.55 -5.54 -8.48
CA SER A 229 -4.29 -5.40 -9.74
C SER A 229 -4.35 -3.96 -10.25
N ALA A 230 -4.34 -2.98 -9.34
CA ALA A 230 -4.28 -1.58 -9.70
C ALA A 230 -2.84 -1.15 -10.03
N ARG A 231 -1.83 -1.66 -9.32
CA ARG A 231 -0.40 -1.27 -9.48
C ARG A 231 0.08 -1.32 -10.93
N GLU A 232 -0.32 -2.34 -11.69
CA GLU A 232 0.08 -2.50 -13.10
C GLU A 232 -0.52 -1.44 -14.02
N ARG A 233 -1.74 -0.98 -13.69
CA ARG A 233 -2.48 0.02 -14.47
C ARG A 233 -2.11 1.44 -14.07
N LEU A 234 -1.69 1.61 -12.83
CA LEU A 234 -1.04 2.82 -12.35
C LEU A 234 0.32 2.89 -13.03
N GLN A 235 0.51 3.81 -13.95
CA GLN A 235 1.80 4.01 -14.62
C GLN A 235 2.53 5.12 -13.86
N PRO A 236 3.39 4.80 -12.86
CA PRO A 236 4.10 5.83 -12.12
C PRO A 236 5.11 6.44 -13.09
N GLY A 237 4.99 7.73 -13.38
CA GLY A 237 5.99 8.45 -14.17
C GLY A 237 5.77 8.54 -15.69
N ARG A 238 4.67 8.04 -16.26
CA ARG A 238 4.36 8.33 -17.69
C ARG A 238 3.71 9.69 -17.94
N GLY A 239 3.22 10.36 -16.89
CA GLY A 239 2.52 11.64 -16.99
C GLY A 239 3.39 12.90 -16.85
N GLY A 240 4.70 12.78 -16.64
CA GLY A 240 5.54 13.96 -16.38
C GLY A 240 7.02 13.68 -16.55
N ALA A 241 7.46 13.57 -17.81
CA ALA A 241 8.87 13.70 -18.15
C ALA A 241 9.33 15.14 -17.85
N ALA A 242 9.78 15.41 -16.62
CA ALA A 242 10.74 16.46 -16.31
C ALA A 242 11.20 16.38 -14.84
N GLY A 243 12.41 15.84 -14.63
CA GLY A 243 13.24 16.14 -13.46
C GLY A 243 13.09 15.19 -12.29
N GLY A 244 14.08 14.31 -12.13
CA GLY A 244 14.19 13.38 -11.01
C GLY A 244 14.58 14.10 -9.73
N ASP A 245 13.58 14.42 -8.92
CA ASP A 245 13.78 14.76 -7.52
C ASP A 245 12.69 14.09 -6.67
N CYS A 246 12.83 12.77 -6.52
CA CYS A 246 12.03 11.97 -5.59
C CYS A 246 12.47 12.16 -4.12
N GLY A 247 13.24 13.20 -3.79
CA GLY A 247 13.85 13.37 -2.48
C GLY A 247 13.74 14.73 -1.82
N GLN A 248 13.55 15.85 -2.53
CA GLN A 248 13.64 17.18 -1.91
C GLN A 248 12.52 18.16 -2.32
N GLY A 249 11.27 17.72 -2.23
CA GLY A 249 10.16 18.63 -1.97
C GLY A 249 10.20 19.16 -0.53
N LEU A 250 11.26 19.89 -0.16
CA LEU A 250 11.27 20.72 1.05
C LEU A 250 10.14 21.74 0.91
N ALA A 251 9.01 21.44 1.55
CA ALA A 251 7.92 22.38 1.73
C ALA A 251 8.48 23.66 2.35
N GLY A 252 8.64 24.71 1.53
CA GLY A 252 8.84 26.06 2.04
C GLY A 252 7.66 26.41 2.94
N PRO A 253 7.88 26.98 4.14
CA PRO A 253 6.82 27.37 5.04
C PRO A 253 6.07 28.57 4.43
N GLY A 254 5.00 28.30 3.67
CA GLY A 254 4.15 29.36 3.11
C GLY A 254 3.52 29.08 1.74
N GLY A 255 3.88 28.00 1.06
CA GLY A 255 3.24 27.63 -0.21
C GLY A 255 1.84 27.05 0.03
N ALA A 256 0.79 27.77 -0.42
CA ALA A 256 -0.55 27.23 -0.49
C ALA A 256 -0.50 25.85 -1.17
N ALA A 257 -1.01 24.82 -0.48
CA ALA A 257 -0.97 23.44 -0.96
C ALA A 257 -1.65 23.36 -2.32
N VAL A 258 -0.87 23.39 -3.40
CA VAL A 258 -1.35 23.07 -4.73
C VAL A 258 -1.85 21.63 -4.62
N ALA A 259 -3.16 21.45 -4.76
CA ALA A 259 -3.80 20.16 -4.68
C ALA A 259 -3.16 19.26 -5.73
N THR A 260 -2.20 18.42 -5.31
CA THR A 260 -1.59 17.44 -6.20
C THR A 260 -2.70 16.54 -6.69
N PRO A 261 -2.98 16.50 -8.02
CA PRO A 261 -4.07 15.72 -8.55
C PRO A 261 -3.91 14.27 -8.11
N TYR A 262 -5.01 13.68 -7.66
CA TYR A 262 -5.02 12.28 -7.23
C TYR A 262 -4.49 11.42 -8.38
N PRO A 263 -3.35 10.72 -8.21
CA PRO A 263 -2.60 10.17 -9.35
C PRO A 263 -3.24 8.88 -9.93
N TYR A 264 -4.36 8.43 -9.37
CA TYR A 264 -4.97 7.15 -9.72
C TYR A 264 -6.13 7.38 -10.70
N GLN A 265 -6.05 6.78 -11.89
CA GLN A 265 -7.12 6.76 -12.89
C GLN A 265 -8.23 5.79 -12.48
N VAL A 266 -9.47 6.10 -12.89
CA VAL A 266 -10.61 5.17 -12.80
C VAL A 266 -10.33 4.01 -13.76
N LEU A 267 -10.37 2.79 -13.25
CA LEU A 267 -10.22 1.60 -14.09
C LEU A 267 -11.52 1.37 -14.86
N GLU A 268 -11.42 1.29 -16.19
CA GLU A 268 -12.54 0.98 -17.08
C GLU A 268 -12.57 -0.53 -17.40
N GLY A 269 -13.77 -1.07 -17.66
CA GLY A 269 -13.99 -2.47 -18.05
C GLY A 269 -14.79 -3.31 -17.03
N VAL A 270 -15.59 -4.25 -17.53
CA VAL A 270 -16.44 -5.18 -16.76
C VAL A 270 -16.23 -6.65 -17.16
N GLU A 271 -15.22 -6.90 -17.97
CA GLU A 271 -14.97 -8.19 -18.64
C GLU A 271 -14.52 -9.24 -17.63
N ASP A 272 -13.66 -8.85 -16.68
CA ASP A 272 -13.08 -9.76 -15.70
C ASP A 272 -13.95 -9.94 -14.43
N LEU A 273 -15.10 -9.26 -14.36
CA LEU A 273 -16.01 -9.37 -13.21
C LEU A 273 -16.77 -10.70 -13.22
N GLN A 274 -16.62 -11.48 -12.15
CA GLN A 274 -17.30 -12.76 -11.96
C GLN A 274 -18.21 -12.71 -10.73
N VAL A 275 -19.48 -13.09 -10.91
CA VAL A 275 -20.43 -13.24 -9.81
C VAL A 275 -19.90 -14.25 -8.80
N GLY A 276 -20.04 -13.93 -7.52
CA GLY A 276 -19.53 -14.69 -6.38
C GLY A 276 -18.14 -14.23 -5.91
N GLN A 277 -17.41 -13.41 -6.67
CA GLN A 277 -16.08 -12.93 -6.29
C GLN A 277 -16.12 -11.64 -5.48
N GLY A 278 -15.04 -11.40 -4.72
CA GLY A 278 -14.79 -10.12 -4.08
C GLY A 278 -14.41 -9.05 -5.09
N VAL A 279 -14.96 -7.85 -4.95
CA VAL A 279 -14.71 -6.68 -5.80
C VAL A 279 -14.39 -5.46 -4.95
N GLU A 280 -13.52 -4.59 -5.46
CA GLU A 280 -13.27 -3.27 -4.88
C GLU A 280 -13.93 -2.20 -5.75
N LEU A 281 -14.85 -1.44 -5.16
CA LEU A 281 -15.55 -0.33 -5.76
C LEU A 281 -14.87 0.98 -5.40
N GLN A 282 -14.55 1.77 -6.41
CA GLN A 282 -14.09 3.14 -6.21
C GLN A 282 -15.30 4.08 -6.16
N TRP A 283 -15.53 4.73 -5.02
CA TRP A 283 -16.70 5.60 -4.78
C TRP A 283 -16.27 6.99 -4.29
N ARG A 284 -17.00 8.04 -4.71
CA ARG A 284 -16.87 9.40 -4.16
C ARG A 284 -18.24 9.92 -3.75
N MET A 285 -18.34 10.49 -2.55
CA MET A 285 -19.61 11.07 -2.08
C MET A 285 -19.94 12.42 -2.73
N GLN A 286 -18.93 13.24 -3.02
CA GLN A 286 -19.09 14.61 -3.50
C GLN A 286 -18.03 14.94 -4.56
N LEU A 287 -18.34 15.89 -5.45
CA LEU A 287 -17.38 16.42 -6.40
C LEU A 287 -16.21 17.08 -5.65
N GLY A 288 -14.97 16.76 -6.05
CA GLY A 288 -13.75 17.27 -5.41
C GLY A 288 -13.28 16.48 -4.19
N SER A 289 -14.10 15.56 -3.65
CA SER A 289 -13.60 14.57 -2.68
C SER A 289 -12.72 13.54 -3.39
N PRO A 290 -11.68 13.00 -2.69
CA PRO A 290 -10.96 11.84 -3.22
C PRO A 290 -11.94 10.68 -3.40
N PHE A 291 -11.54 9.74 -4.23
CA PHE A 291 -12.19 8.44 -4.24
C PHE A 291 -11.76 7.62 -3.01
N GLY A 292 -12.73 6.94 -2.40
CA GLY A 292 -12.48 5.87 -1.44
C GLY A 292 -12.74 4.52 -2.08
N TRP A 293 -12.04 3.48 -1.62
CA TRP A 293 -12.29 2.11 -2.05
C TRP A 293 -13.18 1.39 -1.06
N TRP A 294 -14.14 0.63 -1.57
CA TRP A 294 -15.07 -0.19 -0.79
C TRP A 294 -14.97 -1.63 -1.27
N TYR A 295 -14.71 -2.58 -0.37
CA TYR A 295 -14.69 -3.99 -0.73
C TYR A 295 -16.06 -4.63 -0.51
N GLY A 296 -16.52 -5.45 -1.45
CA GLY A 296 -17.78 -6.18 -1.35
C GLY A 296 -17.77 -7.47 -2.16
N GLN A 297 -18.83 -8.26 -2.10
CA GLN A 297 -19.00 -9.43 -2.95
C GLN A 297 -19.93 -9.09 -4.11
N LEU A 298 -19.54 -9.42 -5.33
CA LEU A 298 -20.38 -9.25 -6.51
C LEU A 298 -21.45 -10.35 -6.55
N ASP A 299 -22.69 -10.02 -6.25
CA ASP A 299 -23.79 -11.00 -6.18
C ASP A 299 -24.54 -11.13 -7.50
N GLU A 300 -24.68 -10.04 -8.26
CA GLU A 300 -25.35 -10.06 -9.56
C GLU A 300 -24.63 -9.13 -10.53
N LEU A 301 -24.58 -9.50 -11.81
CA LEU A 301 -23.98 -8.68 -12.87
C LEU A 301 -24.80 -8.81 -14.15
N HIS A 302 -25.43 -7.71 -14.57
CA HIS A 302 -26.20 -7.61 -15.80
C HIS A 302 -25.44 -6.71 -16.77
N ARG A 303 -24.87 -7.30 -17.82
CA ARG A 303 -24.17 -6.56 -18.88
C ARG A 303 -25.18 -6.12 -19.94
N ASP A 304 -25.13 -4.86 -20.35
CA ASP A 304 -25.89 -4.36 -21.50
C ASP A 304 -25.49 -5.20 -22.75
N PRO A 305 -26.45 -5.65 -23.58
CA PRO A 305 -26.17 -6.29 -24.87
C PRO A 305 -25.16 -5.54 -25.75
N ARG A 306 -25.06 -4.22 -25.63
CA ARG A 306 -24.08 -3.39 -26.35
C ARG A 306 -22.67 -3.42 -25.76
N GLY A 307 -22.49 -4.07 -24.61
CA GLY A 307 -21.20 -4.23 -23.91
C GLY A 307 -20.66 -2.96 -23.25
N LYS A 308 -21.39 -1.84 -23.31
CA LYS A 308 -20.90 -0.54 -22.80
C LYS A 308 -21.22 -0.30 -21.34
N LEU A 309 -22.33 -0.83 -20.86
CA LEU A 309 -22.81 -0.65 -19.49
C LEU A 309 -22.90 -2.00 -18.78
N ALA A 310 -22.77 -1.98 -17.45
CA ALA A 310 -23.22 -3.09 -16.62
C ALA A 310 -23.90 -2.56 -15.36
N THR A 311 -24.93 -3.28 -14.91
CA THR A 311 -25.52 -3.11 -13.59
C THR A 311 -25.02 -4.23 -12.70
N ALA A 312 -24.34 -3.86 -11.61
CA ALA A 312 -23.82 -4.80 -10.62
C ALA A 312 -24.57 -4.64 -9.30
N THR A 313 -24.88 -5.76 -8.66
CA THR A 313 -25.34 -5.81 -7.27
C THR A 313 -24.16 -6.26 -6.43
N ILE A 314 -23.73 -5.44 -5.46
CA ILE A 314 -22.57 -5.73 -4.61
C ILE A 314 -23.05 -5.80 -3.16
N THR A 315 -22.79 -6.92 -2.49
CA THR A 315 -23.14 -7.11 -1.09
C THR A 315 -21.96 -6.83 -0.16
N PHE A 316 -22.21 -5.99 0.83
CA PHE A 316 -21.27 -5.58 1.86
C PHE A 316 -21.61 -6.28 3.17
N ARG A 317 -21.19 -7.54 3.30
CA ARG A 317 -21.58 -8.45 4.41
C ARG A 317 -21.21 -7.98 5.83
N HIS A 318 -20.36 -6.97 5.96
CA HIS A 318 -19.99 -6.38 7.24
C HIS A 318 -21.07 -5.43 7.78
N PHE A 319 -21.95 -4.91 6.91
CA PHE A 319 -23.14 -4.21 7.35
C PHE A 319 -24.24 -5.22 7.71
N PRO A 320 -25.10 -4.92 8.70
CA PRO A 320 -26.28 -5.73 8.96
C PRO A 320 -27.16 -5.86 7.71
N ALA A 321 -27.79 -7.01 7.49
CA ALA A 321 -28.68 -7.23 6.35
C ALA A 321 -29.87 -6.25 6.25
N SER A 322 -30.21 -5.59 7.36
CA SER A 322 -31.21 -4.52 7.43
C SER A 322 -30.70 -3.14 7.00
N SER A 323 -29.38 -2.97 6.84
CA SER A 323 -28.75 -1.72 6.44
C SER A 323 -28.96 -1.45 4.96
N ARG A 324 -29.18 -0.18 4.60
CA ARG A 324 -29.17 0.27 3.20
C ARG A 324 -27.81 0.12 2.52
N LEU A 325 -26.74 -0.01 3.31
CA LEU A 325 -25.39 -0.20 2.81
C LEU A 325 -25.06 -1.68 2.56
N HIS A 326 -25.96 -2.62 2.91
CA HIS A 326 -25.68 -4.05 2.76
C HIS A 326 -25.69 -4.52 1.31
N ARG A 327 -26.54 -3.95 0.44
CA ARG A 327 -26.75 -4.42 -0.94
C ARG A 327 -27.16 -3.28 -1.86
#